data_AF-A0A918WQB3-F1
#
_entry.id   AF-A0A918WQB3-F1
#
_cell.length_a   1.000
_cell.length_b   1.000
_cell.length_c   1.000
_cell.angle_alpha   90.00
_cell.angle_beta   90.00
_cell.angle_gamma   90.00
#
_symmetry.space_group_name_H-M   'P 1'
#
loop_
_entity.id
_entity.type
_entity.pdbx_description
1 polymer ?
#
loop_
_entity_poly.entity_id
_entity_poly.type
_entity_poly.pdbx_seq_one_letter_code
_entity_poly.pdbx_strand_id
1 'polypeptide(L)'
;MIDKARGIFICPDCGGPSAATGDGFASCSECQGKFELPKKVEQKVLAPSPVLPASSSNAIQRNIALKPKGGAEQFGSVEKIPEPVVPTKDIEDVQRERGERRKRLKKKNQPAVKVYLGWGILWLGAVALVLFVVSNLQKQFAANNKNAPTVEERLSGEEREFYKQEYPLITRTFRNFLEARSTSQMAEFALKANQLDRKMTRYFKENSRKFSASDLKGNPTFWNVAFEESPGFVEVVWDGGKSGPVEAVFVKVDDSWVVDWEHFARYSTESWTVFRQRIGGTRKGVFRVYVEKVSEGEGSDFSQWLKVRIQPPYRNRERRRREASQAILLEGTDGIVSDFVHLFADREGQSEGYSELWSRDPEELRRATVELEWVQDPVTGEERMVIQKLLSEHWRSLDVENAASGESTEE
;
A
#
# COMPACT_ATOMS: atom_id res chain seq x y z
N MET A 1 -16.19 5.54 -5.24
CA MET A 1 -17.33 6.37 -4.80
C MET A 1 -16.89 7.82 -4.87
N ILE A 2 -17.53 8.62 -5.73
CA ILE A 2 -17.26 10.05 -5.89
C ILE A 2 -18.18 10.79 -4.93
N ASP A 3 -17.61 11.44 -3.92
CA ASP A 3 -18.37 12.30 -3.02
C ASP A 3 -18.68 13.60 -3.76
N LYS A 4 -19.94 13.78 -4.16
CA LYS A 4 -20.39 14.75 -5.17
C LYS A 4 -20.46 16.22 -4.68
N ALA A 5 -19.94 16.53 -3.49
CA ALA A 5 -20.17 17.82 -2.85
C ALA A 5 -18.94 18.75 -2.77
N ARG A 6 -17.73 18.31 -3.12
CA ARG A 6 -16.55 19.20 -3.24
C ARG A 6 -15.71 18.71 -4.41
N GLY A 7 -15.44 19.57 -5.39
CA GLY A 7 -14.63 19.27 -6.59
C GLY A 7 -13.16 18.99 -6.26
N ILE A 8 -12.90 17.92 -5.50
CA ILE A 8 -11.59 17.44 -5.11
C ILE A 8 -11.20 16.35 -6.11
N PHE A 9 -10.16 16.63 -6.88
CA PHE A 9 -9.56 15.70 -7.84
C PHE A 9 -8.34 15.03 -7.19
N ILE A 10 -7.95 13.87 -7.70
CA ILE A 10 -6.73 13.19 -7.25
C ILE A 10 -5.63 13.51 -8.25
N CYS A 11 -4.47 13.96 -7.76
CA CYS A 11 -3.31 14.23 -8.60
C CYS A 11 -2.83 12.92 -9.23
N PRO A 12 -2.67 12.84 -10.56
CA PRO A 12 -2.18 11.63 -11.22
C PRO A 12 -0.71 11.31 -10.88
N ASP A 13 0.08 12.33 -10.52
CA ASP A 13 1.52 12.17 -10.30
C ASP A 13 1.86 11.72 -8.87
N CYS A 14 1.12 12.19 -7.85
CA CYS A 14 1.43 11.91 -6.45
C CYS A 14 0.27 11.34 -5.62
N GLY A 15 -0.95 11.28 -6.17
CA GLY A 15 -2.13 10.80 -5.47
C GLY A 15 -2.71 11.75 -4.42
N GLY A 16 -2.13 12.94 -4.26
CA GLY A 16 -2.58 13.97 -3.31
C GLY A 16 -3.87 14.69 -3.75
N PRO A 17 -4.60 15.31 -2.82
CA PRO A 17 -5.81 16.08 -3.14
C PRO A 17 -5.47 17.29 -4.01
N SER A 18 -6.31 17.54 -5.01
CA SER A 18 -6.13 18.61 -5.99
C SER A 18 -7.41 19.42 -6.13
N ALA A 19 -7.25 20.74 -6.26
CA ALA A 19 -8.36 21.68 -6.40
C ALA A 19 -8.42 22.22 -7.83
N ALA A 20 -9.63 22.31 -8.38
CA ALA A 20 -9.86 22.94 -9.68
C ALA A 20 -9.54 24.44 -9.63
N THR A 21 -8.81 24.94 -10.63
CA THR A 21 -8.38 26.34 -10.73
C THR A 21 -9.31 27.18 -11.62
N GLY A 22 -10.54 26.73 -11.90
CA GLY A 22 -11.53 27.46 -12.71
C GLY A 22 -11.34 27.33 -14.23
N ASP A 23 -10.10 27.22 -14.70
CA ASP A 23 -9.77 27.24 -16.14
C ASP A 23 -9.77 25.86 -16.81
N GLY A 24 -10.46 24.88 -16.24
CA GLY A 24 -10.42 23.49 -16.72
C GLY A 24 -9.14 22.73 -16.33
N PHE A 25 -8.32 23.29 -15.44
CA PHE A 25 -7.17 22.64 -14.83
C PHE A 25 -7.41 22.40 -13.33
N ALA A 26 -6.69 21.44 -12.76
CA ALA A 26 -6.55 21.26 -11.32
C ALA A 26 -5.08 21.37 -10.92
N SER A 27 -4.86 21.89 -9.71
CA SER A 27 -3.52 22.00 -9.11
C SER A 27 -3.45 21.15 -7.84
N CYS A 28 -2.36 20.39 -7.70
CA CYS A 28 -2.11 19.58 -6.52
C CYS A 28 -1.47 20.42 -5.41
N SER A 29 -2.00 20.35 -4.19
CA SER A 29 -1.43 21.06 -3.04
C SER A 29 -0.12 20.46 -2.52
N GLU A 30 0.17 19.20 -2.86
CA GLU A 30 1.36 18.49 -2.36
C GLU A 30 2.56 18.62 -3.29
N CYS A 31 2.40 18.34 -4.59
CA CYS A 31 3.49 18.37 -5.56
C CYS A 31 3.49 19.63 -6.45
N GLN A 32 2.49 20.51 -6.31
CA GLN A 32 2.29 21.71 -7.13
C GLN A 32 2.10 21.44 -8.65
N GLY A 33 1.90 20.18 -9.05
CA GLY A 33 1.61 19.78 -10.42
C GLY A 33 0.24 20.29 -10.90
N LYS A 34 0.17 20.73 -12.16
CA LYS A 34 -1.07 21.17 -12.84
C LYS A 34 -1.46 20.17 -13.92
N PHE A 35 -2.73 19.78 -13.97
CA PHE A 35 -3.25 18.84 -14.96
C PHE A 35 -4.65 19.23 -15.45
N GLU A 36 -4.98 18.85 -16.70
CA GLU A 36 -6.28 19.15 -17.32
C GLU A 36 -7.38 18.25 -16.77
N LEU A 37 -8.55 18.83 -16.52
CA LEU A 37 -9.76 18.12 -16.14
C LEU A 37 -10.43 17.54 -17.39
N PRO A 38 -10.96 16.31 -17.34
CA PRO A 38 -11.59 15.69 -18.49
C PRO A 38 -12.82 16.51 -18.93
N LYS A 39 -12.81 16.95 -20.19
CA LYS A 39 -13.98 17.58 -20.83
C LYS A 39 -15.11 16.55 -20.86
N LYS A 40 -16.30 16.96 -20.42
CA LYS A 40 -17.49 16.10 -20.31
C LYS A 40 -17.90 15.60 -21.71
N VAL A 41 -17.50 14.38 -22.07
CA VAL A 41 -17.94 13.72 -23.30
C VAL A 41 -19.29 13.06 -23.00
N GLU A 42 -20.37 13.58 -23.59
CA GLU A 42 -21.66 12.89 -23.61
C GLU A 42 -21.56 11.67 -24.54
N GLN A 43 -21.26 10.49 -23.96
CA GLN A 43 -21.37 9.23 -24.68
C GLN A 43 -22.85 8.87 -24.88
N LYS A 44 -23.32 9.03 -26.11
CA LYS A 44 -24.63 8.52 -26.56
C LYS A 44 -24.51 7.00 -26.72
N VAL A 45 -25.09 6.25 -25.79
CA VAL A 45 -25.17 4.78 -25.82
C VAL A 45 -26.06 4.37 -27.00
N LEU A 46 -25.50 3.71 -28.02
CA LEU A 46 -26.28 3.00 -29.04
C LEU A 46 -26.63 1.60 -28.53
N ALA A 47 -27.91 1.26 -28.59
CA ALA A 47 -28.42 -0.10 -28.35
C ALA A 47 -27.96 -1.06 -29.46
N PRO A 48 -27.80 -2.37 -29.16
CA PRO A 48 -27.41 -3.35 -30.16
C PRO A 48 -28.59 -3.72 -31.05
N SER A 49 -28.37 -3.81 -32.36
CA SER A 49 -29.30 -4.43 -33.31
C SER A 49 -28.68 -5.68 -33.95
N PRO A 50 -29.52 -6.68 -34.30
CA PRO A 50 -29.11 -8.05 -34.51
C PRO A 50 -28.54 -8.29 -35.91
N VAL A 51 -27.71 -9.33 -36.02
CA VAL A 51 -27.08 -9.81 -37.25
C VAL A 51 -28.04 -10.75 -37.99
N LEU A 52 -28.13 -10.61 -39.33
CA LEU A 52 -28.13 -11.64 -40.39
C LEU A 52 -28.58 -11.01 -41.77
N PRO A 53 -28.34 -11.62 -42.96
CA PRO A 53 -27.14 -11.37 -43.77
C PRO A 53 -27.40 -10.91 -45.24
N ALA A 54 -26.32 -10.55 -45.93
CA ALA A 54 -26.05 -10.53 -47.38
C ALA A 54 -27.10 -9.99 -48.39
N SER A 55 -26.78 -8.87 -49.08
CA SER A 55 -26.67 -8.80 -50.56
C SER A 55 -26.54 -7.36 -51.10
N SER A 56 -25.72 -7.25 -52.16
CA SER A 56 -25.75 -6.34 -53.31
C SER A 56 -26.05 -4.82 -53.19
N SER A 57 -25.07 -4.07 -53.71
CA SER A 57 -25.20 -2.97 -54.69
C SER A 57 -25.68 -1.57 -54.27
N ASN A 58 -24.82 -0.61 -54.63
CA ASN A 58 -25.08 0.69 -55.26
C ASN A 58 -25.67 1.86 -54.45
N ALA A 59 -24.86 2.93 -54.47
CA ALA A 59 -25.20 4.28 -54.94
C ALA A 59 -25.82 5.32 -53.97
N ILE A 60 -25.02 6.39 -53.77
CA ILE A 60 -25.34 7.83 -53.89
C ILE A 60 -26.47 8.38 -52.99
N GLN A 61 -26.15 9.34 -52.10
CA GLN A 61 -26.55 10.77 -52.24
C GLN A 61 -26.20 11.61 -51.00
N ARG A 62 -25.37 12.64 -51.25
CA ARG A 62 -25.35 13.89 -50.48
C ARG A 62 -26.52 14.76 -50.96
N ASN A 63 -27.18 15.47 -50.06
CA ASN A 63 -27.66 16.87 -50.19
C ASN A 63 -28.32 17.31 -48.86
N ILE A 64 -27.79 18.31 -48.16
CA ILE A 64 -28.16 19.75 -48.17
C ILE A 64 -29.60 20.02 -47.69
N ALA A 65 -29.76 20.73 -46.56
CA ALA A 65 -30.63 21.92 -46.43
C ALA A 65 -30.53 22.57 -45.03
N LEU A 66 -30.66 23.90 -45.03
CA LEU A 66 -30.51 24.86 -43.93
C LEU A 66 -31.86 25.16 -43.21
N LYS A 67 -31.83 25.30 -41.87
CA LYS A 67 -32.55 26.25 -40.96
C LYS A 67 -34.10 26.47 -41.12
N PRO A 68 -34.81 27.21 -40.24
CA PRO A 68 -34.67 27.51 -38.80
C PRO A 68 -36.00 27.39 -37.98
N LYS A 69 -35.91 27.63 -36.65
CA LYS A 69 -36.93 28.18 -35.72
C LYS A 69 -38.31 27.51 -35.58
N GLY A 70 -38.65 27.22 -34.32
CA GLY A 70 -39.99 27.48 -33.78
C GLY A 70 -40.53 26.44 -32.80
N GLY A 71 -40.88 26.91 -31.60
CA GLY A 71 -42.06 26.46 -30.86
C GLY A 71 -41.94 25.22 -29.98
N ALA A 72 -42.02 25.42 -28.67
CA ALA A 72 -42.63 24.45 -27.74
C ALA A 72 -43.22 25.20 -26.53
N GLU A 73 -44.54 25.40 -26.58
CA GLU A 73 -45.48 25.25 -25.46
C GLU A 73 -45.38 23.80 -24.92
N GLN A 74 -45.81 23.34 -23.74
CA GLN A 74 -46.44 23.82 -22.50
C GLN A 74 -46.57 22.57 -21.56
N PHE A 75 -46.89 22.80 -20.27
CA PHE A 75 -47.41 21.88 -19.23
C PHE A 75 -46.46 20.78 -18.71
N GLY A 76 -46.37 20.46 -17.42
CA GLY A 76 -46.97 20.80 -16.12
C GLY A 76 -46.21 19.88 -15.13
N SER A 77 -46.20 19.95 -13.80
CA SER A 77 -46.96 20.58 -12.73
C SER A 77 -46.18 20.24 -11.43
N VAL A 78 -46.76 20.52 -10.27
CA VAL A 78 -46.30 20.19 -8.89
C VAL A 78 -45.28 21.19 -8.31
N GLU A 79 -45.40 21.77 -7.12
CA GLU A 79 -46.47 22.03 -6.15
C GLU A 79 -45.85 23.01 -5.12
N LYS A 80 -46.69 23.85 -4.52
CA LYS A 80 -46.39 24.97 -3.60
C LYS A 80 -45.62 24.58 -2.33
N ILE A 81 -44.94 25.57 -1.72
CA ILE A 81 -45.20 26.12 -0.35
C ILE A 81 -44.29 27.35 -0.11
N PRO A 82 -44.73 28.39 0.64
CA PRO A 82 -44.44 29.80 0.32
C PRO A 82 -43.43 30.53 1.25
N GLU A 83 -43.11 31.75 0.79
CA GLU A 83 -42.27 32.85 1.29
C GLU A 83 -42.36 33.21 2.79
N PRO A 84 -41.44 34.06 3.28
CA PRO A 84 -41.86 35.45 3.48
C PRO A 84 -40.86 36.52 3.02
N VAL A 85 -41.38 37.42 2.18
CA VAL A 85 -41.31 38.90 2.19
C VAL A 85 -40.22 39.58 3.02
N VAL A 86 -39.30 40.23 2.32
CA VAL A 86 -38.48 41.35 2.80
C VAL A 86 -39.04 42.65 2.20
N PRO A 87 -39.28 43.69 3.00
CA PRO A 87 -39.31 45.06 2.50
C PRO A 87 -38.10 45.84 3.03
N THR A 88 -37.27 46.23 2.06
CA THR A 88 -36.35 47.37 2.06
C THR A 88 -36.92 48.65 2.71
N LYS A 89 -36.09 49.37 3.46
CA LYS A 89 -35.57 50.71 3.09
C LYS A 89 -34.85 51.35 4.28
N ASP A 90 -33.55 51.57 4.11
CA ASP A 90 -32.80 52.64 4.78
C ASP A 90 -33.21 53.98 4.19
N ILE A 91 -33.60 54.95 5.02
CA ILE A 91 -33.34 56.37 4.79
C ILE A 91 -33.09 57.02 6.16
N GLU A 92 -31.94 57.68 6.22
CA GLU A 92 -31.41 58.48 7.31
C GLU A 92 -32.30 59.69 7.68
N ASP A 93 -31.95 60.29 8.81
CA ASP A 93 -32.34 61.61 9.28
C ASP A 93 -33.77 61.78 9.79
N VAL A 94 -33.89 61.97 11.11
CA VAL A 94 -34.12 63.31 11.66
C VAL A 94 -33.80 63.26 13.15
N GLN A 95 -32.77 64.00 13.53
CA GLN A 95 -32.54 64.46 14.89
C GLN A 95 -33.75 65.29 15.36
N ARG A 96 -34.38 64.90 16.47
CA ARG A 96 -34.88 65.78 17.54
C ARG A 96 -35.88 65.00 18.38
N GLU A 97 -35.46 64.60 19.57
CA GLU A 97 -36.17 64.97 20.79
C GLU A 97 -35.32 64.57 22.00
N ARG A 98 -34.57 65.56 22.48
CA ARG A 98 -34.10 65.63 23.86
C ARG A 98 -35.32 65.60 24.77
N GLY A 99 -35.25 64.86 25.87
CA GLY A 99 -36.10 65.16 27.02
C GLY A 99 -36.44 63.99 27.92
N GLU A 100 -35.46 63.56 28.71
CA GLU A 100 -35.63 63.12 30.11
C GLU A 100 -36.93 62.39 30.51
N ARG A 101 -36.83 61.06 30.75
CA ARG A 101 -37.52 60.42 31.88
C ARG A 101 -36.90 59.06 32.25
N ARG A 102 -36.01 59.13 33.23
CA ARG A 102 -35.95 58.29 34.43
C ARG A 102 -35.86 56.75 34.28
N LYS A 103 -34.69 56.27 34.74
CA LYS A 103 -34.50 55.22 35.78
C LYS A 103 -34.52 53.74 35.37
N ARG A 104 -33.34 53.13 35.56
CA ARG A 104 -33.04 51.77 36.07
C ARG A 104 -33.44 50.58 35.20
N LEU A 105 -32.48 50.01 34.46
CA LEU A 105 -32.41 48.56 34.21
C LEU A 105 -30.96 48.03 34.18
N LYS A 106 -30.53 47.57 35.36
CA LYS A 106 -29.78 46.34 35.66
C LYS A 106 -28.57 45.96 34.78
N LYS A 107 -27.39 46.14 35.38
CA LYS A 107 -26.22 45.24 35.32
C LYS A 107 -26.69 43.77 35.26
N LYS A 108 -26.50 43.08 34.13
CA LYS A 108 -26.82 41.65 34.01
C LYS A 108 -25.66 40.90 33.35
N ASN A 109 -24.91 40.23 34.21
CA ASN A 109 -24.21 38.97 34.00
C ASN A 109 -23.15 38.87 32.88
N GLN A 110 -21.88 39.12 33.26
CA GLN A 110 -20.66 38.61 32.60
C GLN A 110 -20.08 37.28 33.19
N PRO A 111 -20.83 36.29 33.73
CA PRO A 111 -20.21 35.05 34.22
C PRO A 111 -19.90 34.05 33.10
N ALA A 112 -20.64 34.04 31.98
CA ALA A 112 -20.48 33.02 30.94
C ALA A 112 -19.15 33.14 30.18
N VAL A 113 -18.74 34.35 29.80
CA VAL A 113 -17.48 34.57 29.06
C VAL A 113 -16.25 34.16 29.87
N LYS A 114 -16.27 34.35 31.20
CA LYS A 114 -15.18 33.95 32.10
C LYS A 114 -15.06 32.43 32.24
N VAL A 115 -16.18 31.72 32.18
CA VAL A 115 -16.20 30.25 32.20
C VAL A 115 -15.61 29.69 30.90
N TYR A 116 -16.03 30.19 29.73
CA TYR A 116 -15.50 29.71 28.45
C TYR A 116 -14.00 30.02 28.26
N LEU A 117 -13.52 31.19 28.72
CA LEU A 117 -12.08 31.49 28.72
C LEU A 117 -11.29 30.54 29.62
N GLY A 118 -11.82 30.22 30.81
CA GLY A 118 -11.20 29.26 31.72
C GLY A 118 -11.08 27.86 31.11
N TRP A 119 -12.12 27.39 30.43
CA TRP A 119 -12.11 26.11 29.72
C TRP A 119 -11.14 26.12 28.53
N GLY A 120 -11.03 27.23 27.78
CA GLY A 120 -10.07 27.36 26.69
C GLY A 120 -8.61 27.26 27.15
N ILE A 121 -8.27 27.92 28.27
CA ILE A 121 -6.92 27.85 28.87
C ILE A 121 -6.63 26.43 29.39
N LEU A 122 -7.64 25.77 29.99
CA LEU A 122 -7.49 24.39 30.48
C LEU A 122 -7.26 23.41 29.34
N TRP A 123 -7.99 23.53 28.23
CA TRP A 123 -7.77 22.70 27.03
C TRP A 123 -6.41 22.94 26.40
N LEU A 124 -5.96 24.20 26.29
CA LEU A 124 -4.62 24.52 25.78
C LEU A 124 -3.53 23.95 26.71
N GLY A 125 -3.71 24.03 28.02
CA GLY A 125 -2.82 23.42 29.01
C GLY A 125 -2.77 21.89 28.88
N ALA A 126 -3.92 21.25 28.69
CA ALA A 126 -3.99 19.80 28.49
C ALA A 126 -3.30 19.37 27.19
N VAL A 127 -3.52 20.08 26.08
CA VAL A 127 -2.84 19.82 24.80
C VAL A 127 -1.34 20.02 24.94
N ALA A 128 -0.89 21.10 25.59
CA ALA A 128 0.53 21.36 25.83
C ALA A 128 1.16 20.27 26.71
N LEU A 129 0.45 19.80 27.74
CA LEU A 129 0.90 18.70 28.60
C LEU A 129 1.02 17.39 27.82
N VAL A 130 0.02 17.06 26.98
CA VAL A 130 0.06 15.86 26.12
C VAL A 130 1.23 15.95 25.15
N LEU A 131 1.44 17.09 24.48
CA LEU A 131 2.57 17.30 23.58
C LEU A 131 3.92 17.20 24.31
N PHE A 132 4.00 17.73 25.54
CA PHE A 132 5.21 17.63 26.37
C PHE A 132 5.50 16.18 26.77
N VAL A 133 4.49 15.44 27.23
CA VAL A 133 4.62 14.02 27.60
C VAL A 133 5.02 13.17 26.39
N VAL A 134 4.37 13.38 25.23
CA VAL A 134 4.73 12.68 23.98
C VAL A 134 6.17 13.00 23.56
N SER A 135 6.58 14.26 23.64
CA SER A 135 7.96 14.65 23.31
C SER A 135 8.98 14.02 24.26
N ASN A 136 8.68 13.98 25.56
CA ASN A 136 9.57 13.38 26.56
C ASN A 136 9.66 11.86 26.41
N LEU A 137 8.55 11.19 26.13
CA LEU A 137 8.52 9.76 25.82
C LEU A 137 9.36 9.47 24.57
N GLN A 138 9.17 10.23 23.48
CA GLN A 138 9.99 10.08 22.27
C GLN A 138 11.49 10.28 22.54
N LYS A 139 11.86 11.25 23.39
CA LYS A 139 13.26 11.47 23.80
C LYS A 139 13.81 10.32 24.62
N GLN A 140 13.03 9.73 25.53
CA GLN A 140 13.46 8.58 26.31
C GLN A 140 13.61 7.32 25.46
N PHE A 141 12.71 7.07 24.49
CA PHE A 141 12.88 5.98 23.52
C PHE A 141 14.12 6.19 22.63
N ALA A 142 14.38 7.43 22.21
CA ALA A 142 15.58 7.75 21.44
C ALA A 142 16.88 7.66 22.27
N ALA A 143 16.83 7.92 23.58
CA ALA A 143 17.98 7.81 24.47
C ALA A 143 18.30 6.36 24.84
N ASN A 144 17.29 5.52 25.10
CA ASN A 144 17.49 4.09 25.38
C ASN A 144 18.08 3.33 24.19
N ASN A 145 17.78 3.74 22.95
CA ASN A 145 18.37 3.12 21.76
C ASN A 145 19.86 3.47 21.53
N LYS A 146 20.42 4.49 22.19
CA LYS A 146 21.84 4.87 22.00
C LYS A 146 22.82 3.94 22.72
N ASN A 147 22.35 3.15 23.68
CA ASN A 147 23.18 2.24 24.48
C ASN A 147 22.94 0.76 24.13
N ALA A 148 22.12 0.46 23.12
CA ALA A 148 21.97 -0.90 22.65
C ALA A 148 23.29 -1.35 21.98
N PRO A 149 23.82 -2.54 22.31
CA PRO A 149 25.05 -3.02 21.69
C PRO A 149 24.86 -3.10 20.18
N THR A 150 25.87 -2.66 19.44
CA THR A 150 25.93 -2.78 17.98
C THR A 150 25.90 -4.25 17.57
N VAL A 151 25.58 -4.54 16.30
CA VAL A 151 25.65 -5.90 15.76
C VAL A 151 27.01 -6.53 16.05
N GLU A 152 28.10 -5.83 15.74
CA GLU A 152 29.47 -6.31 15.94
C GLU A 152 29.75 -6.72 17.40
N GLU A 153 29.25 -5.96 18.36
CA GLU A 153 29.41 -6.23 19.80
C GLU A 153 28.63 -7.48 20.25
N ARG A 154 27.56 -7.85 19.55
CA ARG A 154 26.76 -9.06 19.84
C ARG A 154 27.35 -10.33 19.23
N LEU A 155 28.07 -10.21 18.12
CA LEU A 155 28.68 -11.34 17.44
C LEU A 155 29.85 -11.92 18.24
N SER A 156 30.05 -13.23 18.13
CA SER A 156 31.11 -13.96 18.81
C SER A 156 32.19 -14.44 17.83
N GLY A 157 33.42 -14.69 18.34
CA GLY A 157 34.51 -15.39 17.65
C GLY A 157 34.63 -15.15 16.14
N GLU A 158 34.32 -16.21 15.37
CA GLU A 158 34.44 -16.28 13.92
C GLU A 158 33.42 -15.40 13.18
N GLU A 159 32.19 -15.29 13.69
CA GLU A 159 31.14 -14.45 13.08
C GLU A 159 31.52 -12.97 13.08
N ARG A 160 32.16 -12.51 14.16
CA ARG A 160 32.65 -11.12 14.26
C ARG A 160 33.74 -10.85 13.23
N GLU A 161 34.64 -11.79 13.00
CA GLU A 161 35.71 -11.64 12.01
C GLU A 161 35.13 -11.66 10.59
N PHE A 162 34.21 -12.59 10.31
CA PHE A 162 33.45 -12.62 9.07
C PHE A 162 32.70 -11.31 8.81
N TYR A 163 31.99 -10.78 9.82
CA TYR A 163 31.32 -9.48 9.74
C TYR A 163 32.28 -8.36 9.37
N LYS A 164 33.43 -8.25 10.06
CA LYS A 164 34.43 -7.20 9.78
C LYS A 164 34.98 -7.26 8.35
N GLN A 165 35.18 -8.48 7.83
CA GLN A 165 35.70 -8.71 6.50
C GLN A 165 34.65 -8.45 5.41
N GLU A 166 33.44 -9.00 5.58
CA GLU A 166 32.45 -9.10 4.51
C GLU A 166 31.41 -7.96 4.52
N TYR A 167 31.06 -7.41 5.69
CA TYR A 167 30.08 -6.31 5.79
C TYR A 167 30.45 -5.09 4.94
N PRO A 168 31.71 -4.63 4.88
CA PRO A 168 32.09 -3.52 3.99
C PRO A 168 31.83 -3.82 2.50
N LEU A 169 32.07 -5.07 2.07
CA LEU A 169 31.85 -5.51 0.69
C LEU A 169 30.37 -5.59 0.35
N ILE A 170 29.57 -6.16 1.24
CA ILE A 170 28.11 -6.22 1.14
C ILE A 170 27.52 -4.80 1.08
N THR A 171 27.94 -3.93 1.98
CA THR A 171 27.45 -2.55 2.05
C THR A 171 27.80 -1.77 0.79
N ARG A 172 29.02 -1.95 0.26
CA ARG A 172 29.45 -1.32 -0.99
C ARG A 172 28.60 -1.81 -2.17
N THR A 173 28.39 -3.12 -2.27
CA THR A 173 27.54 -3.73 -3.30
C THR A 173 26.13 -3.16 -3.24
N PHE A 174 25.52 -3.10 -2.05
CA PHE A 174 24.17 -2.59 -1.90
C PHE A 174 24.06 -1.10 -2.22
N ARG A 175 25.06 -0.31 -1.82
CA ARG A 175 25.12 1.11 -2.18
C ARG A 175 25.14 1.29 -3.69
N ASN A 176 26.00 0.56 -4.40
CA ASN A 176 26.06 0.61 -5.86
C ASN A 176 24.73 0.20 -6.50
N PHE A 177 24.10 -0.86 -5.98
CA PHE A 177 22.77 -1.32 -6.39
C PHE A 177 21.72 -0.20 -6.24
N LEU A 178 21.70 0.52 -5.11
CA LEU A 178 20.75 1.61 -4.87
C LEU A 178 21.03 2.86 -5.72
N GLU A 179 22.30 3.13 -6.05
CA GLU A 179 22.75 4.27 -6.86
C GLU A 179 22.66 4.03 -8.37
N ALA A 180 22.48 2.78 -8.80
CA ALA A 180 22.36 2.39 -10.20
C ALA A 180 21.28 3.21 -10.93
N ARG A 181 21.60 3.79 -12.08
CA ARG A 181 20.72 4.76 -12.77
C ARG A 181 19.67 4.11 -13.67
N SER A 182 19.84 2.83 -13.99
CA SER A 182 18.89 2.04 -14.79
C SER A 182 18.61 0.68 -14.13
N THR A 183 17.58 0.00 -14.59
CA THR A 183 17.29 -1.38 -14.18
C THR A 183 18.38 -2.34 -14.62
N SER A 184 19.00 -2.09 -15.77
CA SER A 184 20.07 -2.95 -16.27
C SER A 184 21.33 -2.84 -15.40
N GLN A 185 21.72 -1.61 -15.01
CA GLN A 185 22.81 -1.40 -14.05
C GLN A 185 22.49 -1.98 -12.67
N MET A 186 21.22 -1.92 -12.25
CA MET A 186 20.78 -2.49 -10.98
C MET A 186 20.86 -4.03 -11.00
N ALA A 187 20.54 -4.64 -12.14
CA ALA A 187 20.60 -6.09 -12.33
C ALA A 187 22.03 -6.64 -12.23
N GLU A 188 23.06 -5.87 -12.60
CA GLU A 188 24.47 -6.27 -12.47
C GLU A 188 24.88 -6.57 -11.01
N PHE A 189 24.21 -5.97 -10.03
CA PHE A 189 24.46 -6.19 -8.61
C PHE A 189 23.47 -7.16 -7.97
N ALA A 190 22.60 -7.81 -8.76
CA ALA A 190 21.51 -8.62 -8.26
C ALA A 190 21.64 -10.08 -8.73
N LEU A 191 21.15 -10.98 -7.89
CA LEU A 191 21.09 -12.41 -8.19
C LEU A 191 20.27 -12.65 -9.48
N LYS A 192 20.74 -13.52 -10.38
CA LYS A 192 20.09 -13.80 -11.68
C LYS A 192 19.98 -12.56 -12.58
N ALA A 193 21.05 -11.76 -12.64
CA ALA A 193 21.16 -10.52 -13.43
C ALA A 193 20.56 -10.62 -14.85
N ASN A 194 20.80 -11.73 -15.55
CA ASN A 194 20.32 -12.00 -16.91
C ASN A 194 18.79 -12.06 -17.06
N GLN A 195 18.05 -12.35 -15.99
CA GLN A 195 16.59 -12.47 -16.00
C GLN A 195 15.89 -11.26 -15.38
N LEU A 196 16.61 -10.42 -14.62
CA LEU A 196 16.00 -9.40 -13.76
C LEU A 196 15.63 -8.10 -14.47
N ASP A 197 16.32 -7.68 -15.52
CA ASP A 197 16.10 -6.35 -16.14
C ASP A 197 14.63 -6.13 -16.54
N ARG A 198 13.99 -7.15 -17.14
CA ARG A 198 12.57 -7.10 -17.51
C ARG A 198 11.64 -7.08 -16.28
N LYS A 199 11.94 -7.89 -15.25
CA LYS A 199 11.17 -7.93 -14.00
C LYS A 199 11.25 -6.58 -13.27
N MET A 200 12.45 -6.02 -13.15
CA MET A 200 12.71 -4.70 -12.58
C MET A 200 12.00 -3.59 -13.35
N THR A 201 12.09 -3.60 -14.69
CA THR A 201 11.41 -2.61 -15.53
C THR A 201 9.91 -2.64 -15.31
N ARG A 202 9.29 -3.82 -15.24
CA ARG A 202 7.87 -3.95 -14.92
C ARG A 202 7.55 -3.43 -13.53
N TYR A 203 8.34 -3.83 -12.53
CA TYR A 203 8.15 -3.41 -11.14
C TYR A 203 8.19 -1.89 -10.97
N PHE A 204 9.19 -1.23 -11.55
CA PHE A 204 9.38 0.22 -11.41
C PHE A 204 8.44 1.07 -12.26
N LYS A 205 7.66 0.48 -13.18
CA LYS A 205 6.54 1.19 -13.82
C LYS A 205 5.42 1.51 -12.84
N GLU A 206 5.24 0.64 -11.83
CA GLU A 206 4.13 0.72 -10.88
C GLU A 206 4.58 1.10 -9.46
N ASN A 207 5.88 1.02 -9.20
CA ASN A 207 6.47 1.28 -7.89
C ASN A 207 7.59 2.31 -8.01
N SER A 208 7.57 3.34 -7.16
CA SER A 208 8.70 4.24 -7.01
C SER A 208 9.84 3.56 -6.23
N ARG A 209 11.08 3.99 -6.49
CA ARG A 209 12.22 3.60 -5.65
C ARG A 209 12.02 4.18 -4.25
N LYS A 210 11.87 3.29 -3.27
CA LYS A 210 11.58 3.65 -1.87
C LYS A 210 12.83 4.00 -1.06
N PHE A 211 13.99 3.54 -1.51
CA PHE A 211 15.27 3.68 -0.80
C PHE A 211 16.34 4.22 -1.74
N SER A 212 17.27 4.94 -1.13
CA SER A 212 18.49 5.47 -1.71
C SER A 212 19.68 5.03 -0.86
N ALA A 213 20.88 5.15 -1.40
CA ALA A 213 22.11 4.91 -0.64
C ALA A 213 22.22 5.76 0.65
N SER A 214 21.62 6.95 0.66
CA SER A 214 21.63 7.85 1.81
C SER A 214 20.76 7.37 2.98
N ASP A 215 19.87 6.41 2.73
CA ASP A 215 19.06 5.76 3.76
C ASP A 215 19.87 4.71 4.55
N LEU A 216 21.02 4.24 4.04
CA LEU A 216 21.88 3.27 4.73
C LEU A 216 22.76 3.98 5.77
N LYS A 217 22.15 4.42 6.88
CA LYS A 217 22.85 5.16 7.94
C LYS A 217 23.45 4.22 8.97
N GLY A 218 24.75 4.37 9.20
CA GLY A 218 25.47 3.70 10.28
C GLY A 218 25.61 2.19 10.08
N ASN A 219 25.77 1.50 11.21
CA ASN A 219 25.85 0.05 11.28
C ASN A 219 24.46 -0.58 11.12
N PRO A 220 24.37 -1.84 10.66
CA PRO A 220 23.09 -2.48 10.54
C PRO A 220 22.51 -2.72 11.93
N THR A 221 21.19 -2.71 12.02
CA THR A 221 20.44 -3.04 13.24
C THR A 221 20.24 -4.54 13.41
N PHE A 222 20.51 -5.31 12.35
CA PHE A 222 20.38 -6.76 12.31
C PHE A 222 21.33 -7.33 11.27
N TRP A 223 21.91 -8.49 11.60
CA TRP A 223 22.82 -9.25 10.77
C TRP A 223 22.63 -10.71 11.13
N ASN A 224 22.40 -11.53 10.11
CA ASN A 224 22.35 -12.98 10.23
C ASN A 224 23.11 -13.58 9.06
N VAL A 225 23.87 -14.65 9.33
CA VAL A 225 24.59 -15.40 8.30
C VAL A 225 24.13 -16.84 8.36
N ALA A 226 23.69 -17.32 7.22
CA ALA A 226 23.30 -18.69 7.02
C ALA A 226 24.32 -19.38 6.13
N PHE A 227 25.14 -20.21 6.76
CA PHE A 227 26.25 -20.92 6.10
C PHE A 227 25.85 -22.31 5.57
N GLU A 228 24.68 -22.83 5.93
CA GLU A 228 24.33 -24.24 5.73
C GLU A 228 23.78 -24.54 4.34
N GLU A 229 23.13 -23.58 3.67
CA GLU A 229 22.66 -23.71 2.28
C GLU A 229 23.70 -23.11 1.32
N SER A 230 24.38 -23.91 0.49
CA SER A 230 25.22 -23.37 -0.57
C SER A 230 24.36 -22.85 -1.74
N PRO A 231 24.50 -21.58 -2.19
CA PRO A 231 25.42 -20.55 -1.70
C PRO A 231 24.89 -19.84 -0.45
N GLY A 232 25.72 -19.80 0.61
CA GLY A 232 25.36 -19.17 1.88
C GLY A 232 24.86 -17.74 1.68
N PHE A 233 23.94 -17.31 2.55
CA PHE A 233 23.33 -15.99 2.44
C PHE A 233 23.52 -15.16 3.70
N VAL A 234 23.49 -13.85 3.52
CA VAL A 234 23.57 -12.86 4.59
C VAL A 234 22.32 -12.01 4.58
N GLU A 235 21.65 -11.91 5.72
CA GLU A 235 20.50 -11.06 5.92
C GLU A 235 20.92 -9.81 6.68
N VAL A 236 20.54 -8.64 6.16
CA VAL A 236 20.94 -7.36 6.76
C VAL A 236 19.74 -6.45 6.87
N VAL A 237 19.57 -5.81 8.04
CA VAL A 237 18.59 -4.74 8.23
C VAL A 237 19.25 -3.45 8.70
N TRP A 238 19.11 -2.38 7.92
CA TRP A 238 19.49 -1.04 8.32
C TRP A 238 18.30 -0.24 8.85
N ASP A 239 18.56 0.74 9.72
CA ASP A 239 17.57 1.77 10.02
C ASP A 239 17.56 2.81 8.87
N GLY A 240 16.55 2.72 8.01
CA GLY A 240 16.33 3.68 6.91
C GLY A 240 15.72 5.01 7.35
N GLY A 241 15.64 5.28 8.66
CA GLY A 241 15.10 6.52 9.21
C GLY A 241 13.64 6.75 8.78
N LYS A 242 13.39 7.84 8.06
CA LYS A 242 12.03 8.20 7.59
C LYS A 242 11.46 7.18 6.61
N SER A 243 12.32 6.49 5.86
CA SER A 243 11.94 5.47 4.89
C SER A 243 11.54 4.15 5.58
N GLY A 244 11.85 4.01 6.88
CA GLY A 244 11.70 2.79 7.68
C GLY A 244 12.83 1.79 7.46
N PRO A 245 12.82 0.63 8.13
CA PRO A 245 13.93 -0.34 8.08
C PRO A 245 14.21 -0.80 6.66
N VAL A 246 15.47 -0.89 6.24
CA VAL A 246 15.85 -1.40 4.91
C VAL A 246 16.33 -2.82 5.09
N GLU A 247 15.66 -3.77 4.46
CA GLU A 247 15.94 -5.20 4.61
C GLU A 247 16.40 -5.75 3.27
N ALA A 248 17.55 -6.41 3.25
CA ALA A 248 18.10 -7.04 2.05
C ALA A 248 18.77 -8.38 2.40
N VAL A 249 18.75 -9.28 1.44
CA VAL A 249 19.44 -10.57 1.49
C VAL A 249 20.52 -10.54 0.43
N PHE A 250 21.71 -11.02 0.79
CA PHE A 250 22.87 -11.09 -0.07
C PHE A 250 23.29 -12.53 -0.23
N VAL A 251 23.70 -12.88 -1.43
CA VAL A 251 24.17 -14.22 -1.79
C VAL A 251 25.54 -14.07 -2.42
N LYS A 252 26.45 -14.98 -2.12
CA LYS A 252 27.78 -14.98 -2.73
C LYS A 252 27.76 -15.78 -4.04
N VAL A 253 28.11 -15.13 -5.14
CA VAL A 253 28.16 -15.71 -6.50
C VAL A 253 29.53 -15.36 -7.10
N ASP A 254 30.30 -16.36 -7.50
CA ASP A 254 31.64 -16.18 -8.09
C ASP A 254 32.55 -15.24 -7.26
N ASP A 255 32.58 -15.47 -5.94
CA ASP A 255 33.30 -14.68 -4.93
C ASP A 255 32.84 -13.21 -4.78
N SER A 256 31.72 -12.85 -5.40
CA SER A 256 31.11 -11.52 -5.29
C SER A 256 29.75 -11.57 -4.59
N TRP A 257 29.48 -10.61 -3.72
CA TRP A 257 28.14 -10.45 -3.15
C TRP A 257 27.19 -9.86 -4.18
N VAL A 258 25.99 -10.44 -4.25
CA VAL A 258 24.88 -9.93 -5.05
C VAL A 258 23.62 -9.84 -4.20
N VAL A 259 22.73 -8.91 -4.55
CA VAL A 259 21.47 -8.66 -3.84
C VAL A 259 20.39 -9.60 -4.35
N ASP A 260 19.66 -10.26 -3.45
CA ASP A 260 18.36 -10.84 -3.81
C ASP A 260 17.34 -9.71 -4.01
N TRP A 261 17.24 -9.25 -5.25
CA TRP A 261 16.34 -8.15 -5.60
C TRP A 261 14.87 -8.50 -5.37
N GLU A 262 14.46 -9.73 -5.65
CA GLU A 262 13.05 -10.10 -5.53
C GLU A 262 12.62 -10.11 -4.06
N HIS A 263 13.50 -10.54 -3.15
CA HIS A 263 13.32 -10.36 -1.72
C HIS A 263 13.23 -8.88 -1.34
N PHE A 264 14.23 -8.07 -1.73
CA PHE A 264 14.30 -6.64 -1.42
C PHE A 264 13.06 -5.87 -1.90
N ALA A 265 12.63 -6.12 -3.14
CA ALA A 265 11.48 -5.47 -3.76
C ALA A 265 10.13 -6.05 -3.30
N ARG A 266 10.15 -7.22 -2.63
CA ARG A 266 8.98 -8.09 -2.41
C ARG A 266 8.24 -8.35 -3.72
N TYR A 267 9.02 -8.67 -4.75
CA TYR A 267 8.52 -8.81 -6.10
C TYR A 267 7.43 -9.90 -6.17
N SER A 268 6.36 -9.60 -6.90
CA SER A 268 5.31 -10.56 -7.25
C SER A 268 5.16 -10.52 -8.77
N THR A 269 4.79 -11.64 -9.39
CA THR A 269 4.69 -11.71 -10.86
C THR A 269 3.61 -10.77 -11.40
N GLU A 270 2.62 -10.46 -10.55
CA GLU A 270 1.53 -9.53 -10.79
C GLU A 270 1.37 -8.54 -9.63
N SER A 271 0.81 -7.38 -9.95
CA SER A 271 0.42 -6.40 -8.94
C SER A 271 -0.72 -6.94 -8.09
N TRP A 272 -0.57 -6.89 -6.75
CA TRP A 272 -1.60 -7.34 -5.81
C TRP A 272 -2.96 -6.66 -6.07
N THR A 273 -2.94 -5.36 -6.36
CA THR A 273 -4.16 -4.59 -6.63
C THR A 273 -4.82 -5.07 -7.93
N VAL A 274 -4.04 -5.27 -8.99
CA VAL A 274 -4.52 -5.76 -10.30
C VAL A 274 -5.10 -7.16 -10.17
N PHE A 275 -4.36 -8.08 -9.53
CA PHE A 275 -4.78 -9.46 -9.32
C PHE A 275 -6.05 -9.54 -8.48
N ARG A 276 -6.13 -8.82 -7.35
CA ARG A 276 -7.32 -8.84 -6.48
C ARG A 276 -8.54 -8.24 -7.16
N GLN A 277 -8.36 -7.23 -8.01
CA GLN A 277 -9.43 -6.59 -8.78
C GLN A 277 -9.75 -7.31 -10.10
N ARG A 278 -9.04 -8.39 -10.43
CA ARG A 278 -9.22 -9.21 -11.64
C ARG A 278 -9.07 -8.39 -12.93
N ILE A 279 -8.17 -7.39 -12.90
CA ILE A 279 -7.91 -6.53 -14.05
C ILE A 279 -6.92 -7.24 -14.98
N GLY A 280 -7.16 -7.15 -16.29
CA GLY A 280 -6.21 -7.62 -17.31
C GLY A 280 -6.24 -9.13 -17.60
N GLY A 281 -7.18 -9.87 -17.01
CA GLY A 281 -7.40 -11.29 -17.32
C GLY A 281 -6.39 -12.27 -16.70
N THR A 282 -5.37 -11.79 -16.00
CA THR A 282 -4.46 -12.67 -15.25
C THR A 282 -5.19 -13.33 -14.10
N ARG A 283 -5.24 -14.67 -14.12
CA ARG A 283 -5.92 -15.47 -13.09
C ARG A 283 -4.97 -16.18 -12.13
N LYS A 284 -3.67 -16.27 -12.45
CA LYS A 284 -2.66 -16.99 -11.66
C LYS A 284 -1.42 -16.12 -11.46
N GLY A 285 -0.75 -16.24 -10.32
CA GLY A 285 0.52 -15.54 -10.09
C GLY A 285 1.24 -15.97 -8.82
N VAL A 286 2.53 -15.66 -8.73
CA VAL A 286 3.38 -15.89 -7.56
C VAL A 286 3.51 -14.60 -6.76
N PHE A 287 3.20 -14.69 -5.47
CA PHE A 287 3.13 -13.55 -4.57
C PHE A 287 3.97 -13.76 -3.32
N ARG A 288 4.77 -12.75 -3.00
CA ARG A 288 5.44 -12.60 -1.70
C ARG A 288 4.52 -11.88 -0.75
N VAL A 289 4.03 -12.57 0.26
CA VAL A 289 2.92 -12.12 1.10
C VAL A 289 3.19 -12.36 2.57
N TYR A 290 2.38 -11.72 3.41
CA TYR A 290 2.14 -12.17 4.76
C TYR A 290 0.91 -13.08 4.79
N VAL A 291 0.96 -14.10 5.64
CA VAL A 291 -0.13 -15.03 5.90
C VAL A 291 -0.52 -14.90 7.37
N GLU A 292 -1.80 -14.74 7.62
CA GLU A 292 -2.42 -14.71 8.95
C GLU A 292 -3.22 -15.99 9.15
N LYS A 293 -3.01 -16.69 10.28
CA LYS A 293 -3.87 -17.79 10.70
C LYS A 293 -5.17 -17.21 11.25
N VAL A 294 -6.31 -17.56 10.64
CA VAL A 294 -7.62 -17.07 11.09
C VAL A 294 -8.27 -18.07 12.05
N SER A 295 -8.25 -19.35 11.69
CA SER A 295 -8.80 -20.43 12.50
C SER A 295 -8.32 -21.78 11.93
N GLU A 296 -8.29 -22.80 12.77
CA GLU A 296 -7.97 -24.18 12.39
C GLU A 296 -8.94 -25.14 13.08
N GLY A 297 -9.03 -26.36 12.57
CA GLY A 297 -9.80 -27.41 13.21
C GLY A 297 -9.69 -28.75 12.50
N GLU A 298 -10.38 -29.73 13.06
CA GLU A 298 -10.55 -31.05 12.48
C GLU A 298 -11.89 -31.10 11.71
N GLY A 299 -11.86 -31.64 10.50
CA GLY A 299 -13.02 -31.92 9.67
C GLY A 299 -13.72 -33.21 10.09
N SER A 300 -14.87 -33.49 9.47
CA SER A 300 -15.68 -34.68 9.78
C SER A 300 -14.96 -36.01 9.52
N ASP A 301 -13.92 -35.99 8.68
CA ASP A 301 -13.23 -37.18 8.19
C ASP A 301 -11.80 -37.28 8.76
N PHE A 302 -11.53 -36.65 9.91
CA PHE A 302 -10.18 -36.48 10.49
C PHE A 302 -9.20 -35.70 9.59
N SER A 303 -9.70 -35.05 8.54
CA SER A 303 -8.93 -34.13 7.72
C SER A 303 -8.77 -32.81 8.44
N GLN A 304 -7.53 -32.35 8.63
CA GLN A 304 -7.30 -31.02 9.18
C GLN A 304 -7.73 -29.96 8.15
N TRP A 305 -8.36 -28.89 8.63
CA TRP A 305 -8.63 -27.71 7.82
C TRP A 305 -7.99 -26.49 8.44
N LEU A 306 -7.57 -25.56 7.59
CA LEU A 306 -6.94 -24.32 8.00
C LEU A 306 -7.54 -23.15 7.23
N LYS A 307 -7.95 -22.11 7.95
CA LYS A 307 -8.43 -20.88 7.36
C LYS A 307 -7.36 -19.81 7.50
N VAL A 308 -6.89 -19.31 6.37
CA VAL A 308 -5.81 -18.31 6.31
C VAL A 308 -6.27 -17.04 5.64
N ARG A 309 -5.59 -15.94 5.91
CA ARG A 309 -5.78 -14.67 5.21
C ARG A 309 -4.46 -14.18 4.64
N ILE A 310 -4.46 -13.82 3.37
CA ILE A 310 -3.29 -13.31 2.67
C ILE A 310 -3.28 -11.78 2.76
N GLN A 311 -2.14 -11.21 3.14
CA GLN A 311 -1.94 -9.78 3.22
C GLN A 311 -0.73 -9.35 2.38
N PRO A 312 -0.86 -8.28 1.57
CA PRO A 312 0.28 -7.77 0.80
C PRO A 312 1.39 -7.26 1.74
N PRO A 313 2.67 -7.27 1.33
CA PRO A 313 3.80 -6.96 2.21
C PRO A 313 4.00 -5.44 2.38
N TYR A 314 2.91 -4.69 2.63
CA TYR A 314 2.95 -3.26 2.90
C TYR A 314 3.38 -2.98 4.33
N ARG A 315 4.25 -1.98 4.51
CA ARG A 315 4.67 -1.52 5.84
C ARG A 315 3.51 -0.97 6.65
N ASN A 316 2.70 -0.10 6.03
CA ASN A 316 1.54 0.50 6.69
C ASN A 316 0.50 -0.59 7.03
N ARG A 317 0.28 -0.79 8.34
CA ARG A 317 -0.64 -1.80 8.88
C ARG A 317 -2.08 -1.60 8.42
N GLU A 318 -2.55 -0.36 8.34
CA GLU A 318 -3.93 -0.06 7.93
C GLU A 318 -4.14 -0.38 6.45
N ARG A 319 -3.20 0.04 5.58
CA ARG A 319 -3.23 -0.31 4.16
C ARG A 319 -3.19 -1.81 3.98
N ARG A 320 -2.28 -2.49 4.69
CA ARG A 320 -2.14 -3.94 4.68
C ARG A 320 -3.46 -4.65 5.01
N ARG A 321 -4.10 -4.28 6.12
CA ARG A 321 -5.39 -4.84 6.55
C ARG A 321 -6.52 -4.55 5.56
N ARG A 322 -6.61 -3.31 5.06
CA ARG A 322 -7.63 -2.91 4.07
C ARG A 322 -7.50 -3.70 2.78
N GLU A 323 -6.27 -4.03 2.41
CA GLU A 323 -5.95 -4.73 1.17
C GLU A 323 -5.78 -6.25 1.34
N ALA A 324 -6.06 -6.79 2.53
CA ALA A 324 -6.04 -8.22 2.77
C ALA A 324 -7.06 -8.97 1.88
N SER A 325 -6.78 -10.24 1.60
CA SER A 325 -7.73 -11.12 0.92
C SER A 325 -8.94 -11.41 1.82
N GLN A 326 -9.99 -11.97 1.21
CA GLN A 326 -10.94 -12.77 1.98
C GLN A 326 -10.22 -13.99 2.59
N ALA A 327 -10.81 -14.56 3.62
CA ALA A 327 -10.25 -15.75 4.24
C ALA A 327 -10.36 -16.94 3.27
N ILE A 328 -9.25 -17.62 3.04
CA ILE A 328 -9.11 -18.77 2.15
C ILE A 328 -9.14 -20.02 3.02
N LEU A 329 -9.96 -20.98 2.64
CA LEU A 329 -10.09 -22.27 3.30
C LEU A 329 -9.17 -23.27 2.61
N LEU A 330 -8.25 -23.84 3.39
CA LEU A 330 -7.36 -24.92 3.01
C LEU A 330 -7.92 -26.20 3.60
N GLU A 331 -8.28 -27.13 2.73
CA GLU A 331 -8.88 -28.42 3.05
C GLU A 331 -8.33 -29.47 2.09
N GLY A 332 -8.24 -30.71 2.54
CA GLY A 332 -7.81 -31.85 1.72
C GLY A 332 -6.52 -32.50 2.20
N THR A 333 -6.09 -33.52 1.47
CA THR A 333 -4.91 -34.36 1.76
C THR A 333 -3.66 -33.94 1.01
N ASP A 334 -3.77 -32.84 0.25
CA ASP A 334 -2.85 -32.49 -0.84
C ASP A 334 -1.54 -31.84 -0.33
N GLY A 335 -1.15 -32.13 0.91
CA GLY A 335 0.02 -31.57 1.59
C GLY A 335 -0.10 -30.10 1.99
N ILE A 336 -0.88 -29.29 1.26
CA ILE A 336 -0.96 -27.84 1.47
C ILE A 336 -1.36 -27.43 2.89
N VAL A 337 -2.27 -28.18 3.53
CA VAL A 337 -2.63 -27.91 4.93
C VAL A 337 -1.43 -28.15 5.84
N SER A 338 -0.71 -29.27 5.64
CA SER A 338 0.50 -29.60 6.39
C SER A 338 1.57 -28.53 6.21
N ASP A 339 1.82 -28.07 4.99
CA ASP A 339 2.79 -27.02 4.68
C ASP A 339 2.49 -25.73 5.45
N PHE A 340 1.21 -25.33 5.51
CA PHE A 340 0.83 -24.14 6.27
C PHE A 340 0.81 -24.38 7.78
N VAL A 341 0.53 -25.59 8.25
CA VAL A 341 0.68 -25.94 9.68
C VAL A 341 2.14 -25.81 10.09
N HIS A 342 3.07 -26.30 9.27
CA HIS A 342 4.51 -26.11 9.48
C HIS A 342 4.91 -24.62 9.45
N LEU A 343 4.37 -23.84 8.51
CA LEU A 343 4.59 -22.39 8.47
C LEU A 343 4.20 -21.66 9.77
N PHE A 344 3.14 -22.11 10.43
CA PHE A 344 2.64 -21.53 11.68
C PHE A 344 3.19 -22.18 12.95
N ALA A 345 3.89 -23.30 12.84
CA ALA A 345 4.53 -23.93 13.99
C ALA A 345 5.55 -22.96 14.63
N ASP A 346 5.66 -23.01 15.96
CA ASP A 346 6.59 -22.17 16.68
C ASP A 346 8.03 -22.52 16.26
N ARG A 347 8.74 -21.51 15.76
CA ARG A 347 10.14 -21.61 15.35
C ARG A 347 11.11 -21.31 16.49
N GLU A 348 10.63 -21.35 17.73
CA GLU A 348 11.49 -21.22 18.90
C GLU A 348 12.52 -22.37 18.88
N GLY A 349 13.78 -22.01 18.66
CA GLY A 349 14.89 -22.97 18.62
C GLY A 349 15.38 -23.38 17.23
N GLN A 350 14.86 -22.80 16.14
CA GLN A 350 15.59 -22.87 14.85
C GLN A 350 16.88 -22.06 14.99
N SER A 351 18.01 -22.76 14.88
CA SER A 351 19.36 -22.32 15.21
C SER A 351 20.00 -21.45 14.12
N GLU A 352 21.22 -20.96 14.42
CA GLU A 352 22.22 -20.48 13.47
C GLU A 352 22.15 -21.27 12.14
N GLY A 353 22.13 -20.58 11.00
CA GLY A 353 22.01 -21.21 9.68
C GLY A 353 20.68 -21.00 8.96
N TYR A 354 19.62 -20.60 9.66
CA TYR A 354 18.31 -20.33 9.07
C TYR A 354 18.04 -18.84 8.87
N SER A 355 17.07 -18.49 8.02
CA SER A 355 16.57 -17.12 7.93
C SER A 355 15.99 -16.70 9.28
N GLU A 356 16.39 -15.54 9.78
CA GLU A 356 15.97 -14.99 11.07
C GLU A 356 15.14 -13.70 10.91
N LEU A 357 14.94 -13.25 9.66
CA LEU A 357 14.13 -12.06 9.36
C LEU A 357 12.68 -12.17 9.85
N TRP A 358 12.17 -13.38 10.09
CA TRP A 358 10.85 -13.62 10.67
C TRP A 358 10.69 -13.04 12.08
N SER A 359 11.77 -12.95 12.87
CA SER A 359 11.76 -12.39 14.23
C SER A 359 11.31 -10.92 14.28
N ARG A 360 11.29 -10.25 13.11
CA ARG A 360 10.92 -8.84 12.95
C ARG A 360 9.54 -8.65 12.32
N ASP A 361 8.86 -9.74 12.00
CA ASP A 361 7.50 -9.66 11.47
C ASP A 361 6.48 -9.40 12.57
N PRO A 362 5.29 -8.89 12.22
CA PRO A 362 4.20 -8.85 13.18
C PRO A 362 3.87 -10.26 13.68
N GLU A 363 3.73 -10.41 14.98
CA GLU A 363 3.55 -11.69 15.70
C GLU A 363 2.51 -12.64 15.06
N GLU A 364 1.38 -12.07 14.62
CA GLU A 364 0.23 -12.77 14.01
C GLU A 364 0.44 -13.16 12.53
N LEU A 365 1.56 -12.76 11.93
CA LEU A 365 1.83 -12.92 10.51
C LEU A 365 3.07 -13.78 10.28
N ARG A 366 3.03 -14.55 9.20
CA ARG A 366 4.18 -15.30 8.68
C ARG A 366 4.47 -14.86 7.25
N ARG A 367 5.74 -14.79 6.87
CA ARG A 367 6.12 -14.55 5.46
C ARG A 367 5.91 -15.83 4.69
N ALA A 368 5.43 -15.68 3.46
CA ALA A 368 5.39 -16.79 2.53
C ALA A 368 5.55 -16.28 1.09
N THR A 369 6.05 -17.16 0.24
CA THR A 369 5.86 -17.03 -1.21
C THR A 369 4.86 -18.10 -1.63
N VAL A 370 3.75 -17.67 -2.21
CA VAL A 370 2.62 -18.53 -2.57
C VAL A 370 2.26 -18.36 -4.03
N GLU A 371 1.77 -19.43 -4.64
CA GLU A 371 1.08 -19.34 -5.92
C GLU A 371 -0.43 -19.20 -5.67
N LEU A 372 -1.02 -18.14 -6.19
CA LEU A 372 -2.45 -17.84 -6.06
C LEU A 372 -3.15 -17.96 -7.39
N GLU A 373 -4.40 -18.42 -7.34
CA GLU A 373 -5.26 -18.50 -8.52
C GLU A 373 -6.71 -18.07 -8.22
N TRP A 374 -7.36 -17.42 -9.19
CA TRP A 374 -8.80 -17.23 -9.21
C TRP A 374 -9.46 -18.42 -9.91
N VAL A 375 -10.15 -19.25 -9.14
CA VAL A 375 -10.88 -20.42 -9.63
C VAL A 375 -12.38 -20.14 -9.58
N GLN A 376 -13.09 -20.56 -10.63
CA GLN A 376 -14.54 -20.50 -10.67
C GLN A 376 -15.12 -21.79 -10.10
N ASP A 377 -16.03 -21.67 -9.13
CA ASP A 377 -16.78 -22.79 -8.63
C ASP A 377 -17.70 -23.33 -9.73
N PRO A 378 -17.63 -24.63 -10.08
CA PRO A 378 -18.40 -25.20 -11.18
C PRO A 378 -19.90 -25.29 -10.87
N VAL A 379 -20.30 -25.29 -9.60
CA VAL A 379 -21.69 -25.41 -9.15
C VAL A 379 -22.33 -24.05 -8.97
N THR A 380 -21.67 -23.14 -8.25
CA THR A 380 -22.23 -21.81 -7.95
C THR A 380 -21.90 -20.78 -9.02
N GLY A 381 -20.86 -21.02 -9.83
CA GLY A 381 -20.32 -20.06 -10.78
C GLY A 381 -19.53 -18.92 -10.12
N GLU A 382 -19.39 -18.92 -8.80
CA GLU A 382 -18.68 -17.88 -8.05
C GLU A 382 -17.15 -18.02 -8.20
N GLU A 383 -16.47 -16.91 -8.44
CA GLU A 383 -15.01 -16.88 -8.48
C GLU A 383 -14.44 -16.65 -7.08
N ARG A 384 -13.59 -17.58 -6.63
CA ARG A 384 -12.86 -17.52 -5.36
C ARG A 384 -11.36 -17.57 -5.57
N MET A 385 -10.62 -16.89 -4.68
CA MET A 385 -9.17 -16.95 -4.65
C MET A 385 -8.76 -18.20 -3.87
N VAL A 386 -7.87 -19.00 -4.44
CA VAL A 386 -7.29 -20.19 -3.81
C VAL A 386 -5.78 -20.08 -3.80
N ILE A 387 -5.17 -20.75 -2.82
CA ILE A 387 -3.72 -20.95 -2.78
C ILE A 387 -3.48 -22.29 -3.47
N GLN A 388 -2.75 -22.28 -4.57
CA GLN A 388 -2.40 -23.50 -5.30
C GLN A 388 -1.20 -24.21 -4.68
N LYS A 389 -0.22 -23.44 -4.19
CA LYS A 389 1.02 -23.98 -3.62
C LYS A 389 1.65 -23.00 -2.64
N LEU A 390 2.20 -23.53 -1.54
CA LEU A 390 3.22 -22.84 -0.74
C LEU A 390 4.57 -23.10 -1.41
N LEU A 391 5.20 -22.06 -1.95
CA LEU A 391 6.49 -22.20 -2.65
C LEU A 391 7.67 -22.08 -1.68
N SER A 392 7.54 -21.20 -0.67
CA SER A 392 8.54 -21.06 0.38
C SER A 392 7.98 -20.34 1.60
N GLU A 393 8.59 -20.57 2.77
CA GLU A 393 8.22 -19.96 4.05
C GLU A 393 8.94 -18.61 4.31
N HIS A 394 9.50 -18.03 3.25
CA HIS A 394 10.20 -16.74 3.23
C HIS A 394 10.01 -16.06 1.87
N TRP A 395 10.65 -14.91 1.67
CA TRP A 395 10.58 -14.12 0.43
C TRP A 395 11.84 -14.21 -0.45
N ARG A 396 12.84 -15.01 -0.09
CA ARG A 396 14.02 -15.25 -0.93
C ARG A 396 13.63 -15.84 -2.30
N SER A 397 14.46 -15.62 -3.31
CA SER A 397 14.25 -16.08 -4.70
C SER A 397 15.02 -17.35 -5.05
N LEU A 398 15.92 -17.81 -4.17
CA LEU A 398 16.71 -19.03 -4.36
C LEU A 398 15.78 -20.26 -4.44
N ASP A 399 14.86 -20.38 -3.48
CA ASP A 399 14.08 -21.62 -3.28
C ASP A 399 12.81 -21.69 -4.13
N VAL A 400 12.35 -20.53 -4.61
CA VAL A 400 11.10 -20.38 -5.36
C VAL A 400 11.18 -21.05 -6.74
N GLU A 401 12.35 -21.07 -7.37
CA GLU A 401 12.53 -21.68 -8.69
C GLU A 401 12.64 -23.21 -8.62
N ASN A 402 13.32 -23.76 -7.61
CA ASN A 402 13.37 -25.21 -7.37
C ASN A 402 11.97 -25.75 -7.05
N ALA A 403 11.22 -25.04 -6.21
CA ALA A 403 9.83 -25.38 -5.91
C ALA A 403 8.90 -25.22 -7.13
N ALA A 404 9.17 -24.30 -8.05
CA ALA A 404 8.37 -24.07 -9.25
C ALA A 404 8.72 -25.00 -10.43
N SER A 405 9.96 -25.52 -10.50
CA SER A 405 10.39 -26.49 -11.52
C SER A 405 9.94 -27.91 -11.22
N GLY A 406 9.52 -28.20 -9.98
CA GLY A 406 9.12 -29.54 -9.55
C GLY A 406 10.28 -30.49 -9.31
N GLU A 407 11.52 -30.00 -9.35
CA GLU A 407 12.69 -30.73 -8.88
C GLU A 407 12.71 -30.63 -7.36
N SER A 408 12.16 -31.65 -6.70
CA SER A 408 12.43 -31.87 -5.28
C SER A 408 13.93 -32.06 -5.10
N THR A 409 14.55 -31.18 -4.33
CA THR A 409 15.78 -31.54 -3.61
C THR A 409 15.37 -32.63 -2.62
N GLU A 410 15.46 -33.89 -3.05
CA GLU A 410 15.62 -35.00 -2.14
C GLU A 410 16.98 -34.81 -1.46
N GLU A 411 16.96 -34.41 -0.19
CA GLU A 411 18.04 -34.67 0.77
C GLU A 411 17.57 -35.70 1.80
#